data_AF-A0AAV9EA45-F1
#
_entry.id   AF-A0AAV9EA45-F1
#
_cell.length_a   1.000
_cell.length_b   1.000
_cell.length_c   1.000
_cell.angle_alpha   90.00
_cell.angle_beta   90.00
_cell.angle_gamma   90.00
#
_symmetry.space_group_name_H-M   'P 1'
#
loop_
_entity.id
_entity.type
_entity.pdbx_description
1 polymer ?
#
loop_
_entity_poly.entity_id
_entity_poly.type
_entity_poly.pdbx_seq_one_letter_code
_entity_poly.pdbx_strand_id
1 'polypeptide(L)'
;MLGVQESTALFALLGSDQRPLDEISTDFASKFPGDSHFRVCNSLAILLEDENMIKPTERLIALAILHQAYASHKASSNPFISFLIDVIITIF
;
A
#
# COMPACT_ATOMS: atom_id res chain seq x y z
N MET A 1 4.74 -10.49 -10.49
CA MET A 1 3.58 -9.78 -11.10
C MET A 1 2.32 -10.22 -10.37
N LEU A 2 1.43 -9.28 -10.05
CA LEU A 2 0.11 -9.61 -9.49
C LEU A 2 -0.76 -10.29 -10.54
N GLY A 3 -1.54 -11.28 -10.12
CA GLY A 3 -2.57 -11.86 -10.97
C GLY A 3 -3.74 -10.87 -11.17
N VAL A 4 -4.56 -11.10 -12.20
CA VAL A 4 -5.73 -10.23 -12.49
C VAL A 4 -6.63 -10.06 -11.28
N GLN A 5 -6.93 -11.15 -10.56
CA GLN A 5 -7.79 -11.11 -9.37
C GLN A 5 -7.19 -10.27 -8.23
N GLU A 6 -5.88 -10.39 -8.00
CA GLU A 6 -5.18 -9.62 -6.98
C GLU A 6 -5.15 -8.13 -7.34
N SER A 7 -4.87 -7.81 -8.60
CA SER A 7 -4.90 -6.45 -9.11
C SER A 7 -6.30 -5.84 -8.97
N THR A 8 -7.35 -6.56 -9.35
CA THR A 8 -8.75 -6.11 -9.19
C THR A 8 -9.09 -5.88 -7.73
N ALA A 9 -8.69 -6.78 -6.83
CA ALA A 9 -8.93 -6.62 -5.40
C ALA A 9 -8.17 -5.42 -4.82
N LEU A 10 -6.93 -5.18 -5.28
CA LEU A 10 -6.11 -4.05 -4.87
C LEU A 10 -6.73 -2.72 -5.31
N PHE A 11 -7.12 -2.59 -6.58
CA PHE A 11 -7.76 -1.37 -7.08
C PHE A 11 -9.11 -1.10 -6.42
N ALA A 12 -9.89 -2.15 -6.09
CA ALA A 12 -11.13 -2.00 -5.33
C ALA A 12 -10.88 -1.45 -3.91
N LEU A 13 -9.80 -1.89 -3.25
CA LEU A 13 -9.38 -1.34 -1.95
C LEU A 13 -8.95 0.13 -2.06
N LEU A 14 -8.13 0.47 -3.07
CA LEU A 14 -7.69 1.85 -3.28
C LEU A 14 -8.86 2.79 -3.55
N GLY A 15 -9.89 2.32 -4.26
CA GLY A 15 -11.12 3.09 -4.52
C GLY A 15 -12.09 3.21 -3.33
N SER A 16 -11.75 2.69 -2.15
CA SER A 16 -12.64 2.68 -0.97
C SER A 16 -12.45 3.94 -0.09
N ASP A 17 -12.28 5.10 -0.70
CA ASP A 17 -11.87 6.35 -0.03
C ASP A 17 -12.90 6.97 0.92
N GLN A 18 -14.14 6.49 0.87
CA GLN A 18 -15.19 6.87 1.81
C GLN A 18 -15.12 6.12 3.15
N ARG A 19 -14.22 5.13 3.27
CA ARG A 19 -14.12 4.29 4.46
C ARG A 19 -12.95 4.70 5.36
N PRO A 20 -13.00 4.41 6.67
CA PRO A 20 -11.86 4.57 7.57
C PRO A 20 -10.63 3.76 7.12
N LEU A 21 -9.42 4.33 7.30
CA LEU A 21 -8.16 3.69 6.90
C LEU A 21 -7.85 2.39 7.66
N ASP A 22 -8.29 2.30 8.91
CA ASP A 22 -8.16 1.10 9.74
C ASP A 22 -9.03 -0.05 9.21
N GLU A 23 -10.25 0.23 8.75
CA GLU A 23 -11.10 -0.75 8.07
C GLU A 23 -10.49 -1.20 6.74
N ILE A 24 -9.95 -0.27 5.94
CA ILE A 24 -9.25 -0.59 4.69
C ILE A 24 -8.03 -1.48 4.92
N SER A 25 -7.26 -1.20 5.95
CA SER A 25 -6.05 -1.97 6.23
C SER A 25 -6.37 -3.35 6.81
N THR A 26 -7.44 -3.46 7.59
CA THR A 26 -7.97 -4.75 8.05
C THR A 26 -8.45 -5.59 6.86
N ASP A 27 -9.19 -4.98 5.93
CA ASP A 27 -9.62 -5.67 4.71
C ASP A 27 -8.44 -6.10 3.84
N PHE A 28 -7.40 -5.27 3.72
CA PHE A 28 -6.17 -5.63 3.03
C PHE A 28 -5.56 -6.91 3.63
N ALA A 29 -5.35 -6.95 4.95
CA ALA A 29 -4.77 -8.12 5.63
C ALA A 29 -5.66 -9.37 5.50
N SER A 30 -6.98 -9.21 5.38
CA SER A 30 -7.91 -10.32 5.15
C SER A 30 -7.90 -10.85 3.71
N LYS A 31 -7.72 -9.96 2.72
CA LYS A 31 -7.77 -10.28 1.29
C LYS A 31 -6.45 -10.79 0.74
N PHE A 32 -5.33 -10.37 1.34
CA PHE A 32 -4.00 -10.74 0.92
C PHE A 32 -3.31 -11.51 2.04
N PRO A 33 -3.05 -12.81 1.91
CA PRO A 33 -2.30 -13.56 2.92
C PRO A 33 -0.85 -13.07 3.01
N GLY A 34 -0.19 -13.29 4.16
CA GLY A 34 1.15 -12.78 4.44
C GLY A 34 2.20 -13.09 3.37
N ASP A 35 2.14 -14.27 2.74
CA ASP A 35 3.07 -14.66 1.66
C ASP A 35 2.94 -13.79 0.39
N SER A 36 1.80 -13.12 0.21
CA SER A 36 1.53 -12.20 -0.90
C SER A 36 1.84 -10.74 -0.56
N HIS A 37 1.96 -10.38 0.72
CA HIS A 37 2.14 -8.99 1.16
C HIS A 37 3.31 -8.31 0.45
N PHE A 38 4.47 -8.96 0.40
CA PHE A 38 5.63 -8.37 -0.27
C PHE A 38 5.35 -8.03 -1.73
N ARG A 39 4.69 -8.94 -2.47
CA ARG A 39 4.36 -8.74 -3.89
C ARG A 39 3.36 -7.60 -4.07
N VAL A 40 2.31 -7.57 -3.25
CA VAL A 40 1.24 -6.56 -3.33
C VAL A 40 1.77 -5.19 -2.91
N CYS A 41 2.52 -5.11 -1.81
CA CYS A 41 3.17 -3.88 -1.34
C CYS A 41 4.22 -3.36 -2.33
N ASN A 42 4.97 -4.25 -2.99
CA ASN A 42 5.89 -3.84 -4.04
C ASN A 42 5.14 -3.24 -5.25
N SER A 43 3.98 -3.80 -5.62
CA SER A 43 3.13 -3.20 -6.64
C SER A 43 2.55 -1.84 -6.21
N LEU A 44 2.20 -1.66 -4.94
CA LEU A 44 1.81 -0.36 -4.40
C LEU A 44 2.95 0.66 -4.47
N ALA A 45 4.17 0.27 -4.11
CA ALA A 45 5.34 1.15 -4.21
C ALA A 45 5.55 1.63 -5.65
N ILE A 46 5.45 0.74 -6.65
CA ILE A 46 5.54 1.11 -8.08
C ILE A 46 4.42 2.09 -8.48
N LEU A 47 3.18 1.86 -8.05
CA LEU A 47 2.08 2.80 -8.31
C LEU A 47 2.29 4.17 -7.65
N LEU A 48 3.02 4.20 -6.54
CA LEU A 48 3.35 5.42 -5.80
C LEU A 48 4.56 6.16 -6.37
N GLU A 49 5.34 5.58 -7.28
CA GLU A 49 6.46 6.27 -7.93
C GLU A 49 6.01 7.27 -8.99
N ASP A 50 4.90 7.01 -9.70
CA ASP A 50 4.32 7.92 -10.69
C ASP A 50 3.03 8.57 -10.14
N GLU A 51 3.07 9.89 -9.98
CA GLU A 51 1.97 10.69 -9.44
C GLU A 51 0.69 10.62 -10.28
N ASN A 52 0.76 10.17 -11.53
CA ASN A 52 -0.39 10.08 -12.44
C ASN A 52 -1.04 8.70 -12.48
N MET A 53 -0.46 7.68 -11.82
CA MET A 53 -0.98 6.30 -11.87
C MET A 53 -2.23 6.09 -11.02
N ILE A 54 -2.37 6.85 -9.92
CA ILE A 54 -3.50 6.77 -8.97
C ILE A 54 -3.87 8.16 -8.47
N LYS A 55 -5.12 8.34 -8.04
CA LYS A 55 -5.62 9.63 -7.52
C LYS A 55 -4.98 9.98 -6.17
N PRO A 56 -4.95 11.26 -5.76
CA PRO A 56 -4.39 11.67 -4.48
C PRO A 56 -4.94 10.90 -3.27
N THR A 57 -6.25 10.61 -3.22
CA THR A 57 -6.85 9.86 -2.13
C THR A 57 -6.46 8.37 -2.15
N GLU A 58 -6.43 7.76 -3.34
CA GLU A 58 -5.94 6.39 -3.55
C GLU A 58 -4.46 6.28 -3.12
N ARG A 59 -3.68 7.34 -3.36
CA ARG A 59 -2.27 7.47 -2.96
C ARG A 59 -2.11 7.43 -1.43
N LEU A 60 -2.94 8.16 -0.69
CA LEU A 60 -2.95 8.12 0.78
C LEU A 60 -3.30 6.73 1.31
N ILE A 61 -4.28 6.06 0.69
CA ILE A 61 -4.68 4.70 1.06
C ILE A 61 -3.54 3.71 0.80
N ALA A 62 -2.88 3.80 -0.36
CA ALA A 62 -1.73 2.97 -0.70
C ALA A 62 -0.57 3.15 0.31
N LEU A 63 -0.26 4.39 0.71
CA LEU A 63 0.74 4.68 1.74
C LEU A 63 0.35 4.12 3.11
N ALA A 64 -0.91 4.26 3.50
CA ALA A 64 -1.43 3.71 4.75
C ALA A 64 -1.29 2.18 4.79
N ILE A 65 -1.69 1.49 3.71
CA ILE A 65 -1.54 0.03 3.59
C ILE A 65 -0.07 -0.37 3.67
N LEU A 66 0.81 0.31 2.91
CA LEU A 66 2.25 0.01 2.88
C LEU A 66 2.90 0.17 4.25
N HIS A 67 2.55 1.24 4.97
CA HIS A 67 3.01 1.48 6.33
C HIS A 67 2.48 0.41 7.29
N GLN A 68 1.17 0.15 7.30
CA GLN A 68 0.56 -0.79 8.26
C GLN A 68 1.03 -2.23 8.06
N ALA A 69 1.21 -2.68 6.81
CA ALA A 69 1.69 -4.03 6.51
C ALA A 69 3.07 -4.33 7.11
N TYR A 70 3.90 -3.31 7.34
CA TYR A 70 5.26 -3.44 7.86
C TYR A 70 5.52 -2.68 9.17
N ALA A 71 4.49 -2.07 9.79
CA ALA A 71 4.65 -1.28 11.01
C ALA A 71 5.17 -2.10 12.21
N SER A 72 4.87 -3.40 12.26
CA SER A 72 5.36 -4.32 13.29
C SER A 72 6.79 -4.83 13.03
N HIS A 73 7.34 -4.61 11.82
CA HIS A 73 8.69 -5.04 11.48
C HIS A 73 9.71 -4.05 12.05
N LYS A 74 10.87 -4.56 12.46
CA LYS A 74 12.02 -3.68 12.72
C LYS A 74 12.34 -2.88 11.47
N ALA A 75 12.73 -1.62 11.62
CA ALA A 75 13.09 -0.76 10.49
C ALA A 75 14.13 -1.41 9.56
N SER A 76 15.13 -2.11 10.11
CA SER A 76 16.15 -2.86 9.35
C SER A 76 15.61 -4.01 8.50
N SER A 77 14.39 -4.45 8.75
CA SER A 77 13.73 -5.59 8.09
C SER A 77 12.51 -5.15 7.28
N ASN A 78 12.18 -3.85 7.25
CA ASN A 78 11.11 -3.31 6.45
C ASN A 78 11.69 -2.88 5.08
N PRO A 79 11.35 -3.58 3.98
CA PRO A 79 11.91 -3.29 2.66
C PRO A 79 11.43 -1.96 2.07
N PHE A 80 10.39 -1.35 2.63
CA PHE A 80 9.76 -0.13 2.13
C PHE A 80 10.07 1.10 3.00
N ILE A 81 10.87 0.98 4.06
CA ILE A 81 11.09 2.08 5.01
C ILE A 81 11.76 3.29 4.36
N SER A 82 12.76 3.08 3.52
CA SER A 82 13.43 4.17 2.78
C SER A 82 12.45 4.88 1.85
N PHE A 83 11.65 4.12 1.11
CA PHE A 83 10.62 4.67 0.23
C PHE A 83 9.60 5.53 1.00
N LEU A 84 9.10 5.04 2.13
CA LEU A 84 8.15 5.79 2.97
C LEU A 84 8.78 7.09 3.50
N ILE A 85 10.05 7.07 3.92
CA ILE A 85 10.76 8.27 4.38
C ILE A 85 10.90 9.27 3.23
N ASP A 86 11.32 8.84 2.05
CA ASP A 86 11.51 9.71 0.88
C ASP A 86 10.20 10.37 0.45
N VAL A 87 9.10 9.60 0.42
CA VAL A 87 7.77 10.13 0.12
C VAL A 87 7.34 11.17 1.16
N ILE A 88 7.55 10.90 2.45
CA ILE A 88 7.20 11.86 3.52
C ILE A 88 8.02 13.14 3.38
N ILE A 89 9.33 13.05 3.13
CA ILE A 89 10.20 14.22 2.94
C ILE A 89 9.76 15.03 1.73
N THR A 90 9.38 14.38 0.63
CA THR A 90 8.95 15.07 -0.61
C THR A 90 7.63 15.83 -0.45
N ILE A 91 6.81 15.45 0.52
CA ILE A 91 5.51 16.12 0.81
C ILE A 91 5.69 17.40 1.64
N PHE A 92 6.83 17.61 2.31
CA PHE A 92 7.14 18.79 3.14
C PHE A 92 8.12 19.75 2.45
#